data_AF-A0A1I1Y2A0-F1
#
_entry.id   AF-A0A1I1Y2A0-F1
#
_cell.length_a   1.000
_cell.length_b   1.000
_cell.length_c   1.000
_cell.angle_alpha   90.00
_cell.angle_beta   90.00
_cell.angle_gamma   90.00
#
_symmetry.space_group_name_H-M   'P 1'
#
loop_
_entity.id
_entity.type
_entity.pdbx_description
1 polymer ?
#
loop_
_entity_poly.entity_id
_entity_poly.type
_entity_poly.pdbx_seq_one_letter_code
_entity_poly.pdbx_strand_id
1 'polypeptide(L)'
;MTQSRAKVFKPVQLYSSHAYRFIEKLGCKPSDQLHFLLINDAKGKNRGFSVATELPAITLHKPFHSLERLVPQIKLFSRRNKPVNALWLNKKGYAVFMEINSRETTKDSPFKAIRAQFIDVDLNKISALCKTKEQAQQKIDSILSDPSERLQSITITQNKNGHYRLLAQRTLQRVATLKKQFINKHGDRIKDTMIVETKNGYHIYWVLQGGDISKFVPIQKALAQTFNSDPMITNLSRVMRIPGFYHMKNPGSPYMVKVKQWGREKPFTQEELIELLELKPLVTAKLRQKRRVRRVS
;
A
#
# COMPACT_ATOMS: atom_id res chain seq x y z
N MET A 1 -50.74 14.33 -11.84
CA MET A 1 -49.70 13.38 -12.31
C MET A 1 -48.33 14.01 -12.11
N THR A 2 -47.60 13.58 -11.09
CA THR A 2 -46.20 13.97 -10.89
C THR A 2 -45.50 12.78 -10.25
N GLN A 3 -44.97 11.90 -11.09
CA GLN A 3 -44.15 10.77 -10.65
C GLN A 3 -42.84 11.32 -10.07
N SER A 4 -42.76 11.30 -8.74
CA SER A 4 -41.52 11.43 -7.99
C SER A 4 -40.60 10.27 -8.37
N ARG A 5 -39.52 10.57 -9.12
CA ARG A 5 -38.43 9.64 -9.40
C ARG A 5 -37.78 9.26 -8.06
N ALA A 6 -38.11 8.07 -7.57
CA ALA A 6 -37.38 7.44 -6.49
C ALA A 6 -35.89 7.38 -6.89
N LYS A 7 -35.04 8.08 -6.12
CA LYS A 7 -33.59 7.91 -6.21
C LYS A 7 -33.31 6.43 -5.95
N VAL A 8 -32.92 5.71 -6.99
CA VAL A 8 -32.40 4.35 -6.89
C VAL A 8 -31.19 4.40 -5.97
N PHE A 9 -31.40 4.05 -4.70
CA PHE A 9 -30.31 3.80 -3.77
C PHE A 9 -29.50 2.65 -4.36
N LYS A 10 -28.31 2.97 -4.90
CA LYS A 10 -27.34 1.92 -5.22
C LYS A 10 -27.12 1.13 -3.94
N PRO A 11 -27.35 -0.19 -3.91
CA PRO A 11 -27.12 -0.99 -2.73
C PRO A 11 -25.66 -0.77 -2.30
N VAL A 12 -25.45 -0.50 -1.01
CA VAL A 12 -24.12 -0.43 -0.41
C VAL A 12 -23.48 -1.80 -0.64
N GLN A 13 -22.73 -1.91 -1.74
CA GLN A 13 -22.03 -3.13 -2.11
C GLN A 13 -21.17 -3.51 -0.90
N LEU A 14 -21.39 -4.70 -0.35
CA LEU A 14 -20.72 -5.18 0.86
C LEU A 14 -19.22 -5.38 0.57
N TYR A 15 -18.46 -4.29 0.62
CA TYR A 15 -17.01 -4.26 0.39
C TYR A 15 -16.22 -5.02 1.46
N SER A 16 -16.86 -5.46 2.54
CA SER A 16 -16.26 -6.34 3.56
C SER A 16 -15.75 -7.66 2.97
N SER A 17 -16.45 -8.20 1.95
CA SER A 17 -16.02 -9.40 1.23
C SER A 17 -14.71 -9.21 0.45
N HIS A 18 -14.41 -7.99 -0.01
CA HIS A 18 -13.20 -7.71 -0.77
C HIS A 18 -11.95 -7.83 0.10
N ALA A 19 -12.02 -7.38 1.35
CA ALA A 19 -10.92 -7.53 2.29
C ALA A 19 -10.64 -9.01 2.56
N TYR A 20 -11.68 -9.82 2.78
CA TYR A 20 -11.54 -11.25 3.01
C TYR A 20 -10.93 -11.95 1.78
N ARG A 21 -11.50 -11.74 0.59
CA ARG A 21 -10.99 -12.34 -0.65
C ARG A 21 -9.57 -11.89 -0.99
N PHE A 22 -9.20 -10.65 -0.65
CA PHE A 22 -7.83 -10.16 -0.79
C PHE A 22 -6.86 -10.92 0.11
N ILE A 23 -7.24 -11.15 1.36
CA ILE A 23 -6.44 -11.93 2.31
C ILE A 23 -6.32 -13.40 1.84
N GLU A 24 -7.41 -13.99 1.38
CA GLU A 24 -7.44 -15.34 0.82
C GLU A 24 -6.54 -15.45 -0.42
N LYS A 25 -6.62 -14.49 -1.35
CA LYS A 25 -5.76 -14.44 -2.54
C LYS A 25 -4.28 -14.27 -2.22
N LEU A 26 -3.92 -13.68 -1.07
CA LEU A 26 -2.53 -13.67 -0.58
C LEU A 26 -2.08 -15.03 0.00
N GLY A 27 -2.92 -16.06 -0.05
CA GLY A 27 -2.62 -17.38 0.49
C GLY A 27 -2.61 -17.41 2.02
N CYS A 28 -3.28 -16.46 2.68
CA CYS A 28 -3.41 -16.44 4.13
C CYS A 28 -4.35 -17.55 4.60
N LYS A 29 -3.92 -18.32 5.60
CA LYS A 29 -4.70 -19.40 6.20
C LYS A 29 -5.51 -18.90 7.41
N PRO A 30 -6.61 -19.58 7.77
CA PRO A 30 -7.37 -19.27 8.98
C PRO A 30 -6.56 -19.33 10.27
N SER A 31 -5.45 -20.07 10.32
CA SER A 31 -4.54 -20.12 11.47
C SER A 31 -3.50 -18.99 11.51
N ASP A 32 -3.29 -18.25 10.40
CA ASP A 32 -2.21 -17.26 10.33
C ASP A 32 -2.50 -16.04 11.21
N GLN A 33 -1.50 -15.56 11.95
CA GLN A 33 -1.62 -14.26 12.62
C GLN A 33 -1.29 -13.14 11.64
N LEU A 34 -2.24 -12.23 11.42
CA LEU A 34 -2.09 -11.08 10.52
C LEU A 34 -1.96 -9.80 11.33
N HIS A 35 -1.03 -8.93 10.95
CA HIS A 35 -0.81 -7.64 11.61
C HIS A 35 -1.57 -6.55 10.87
N PHE A 36 -2.48 -5.89 11.57
CA PHE A 36 -3.17 -4.70 11.06
C PHE A 36 -2.69 -3.45 11.78
N LEU A 37 -2.74 -2.33 11.08
CA LEU A 37 -2.42 -1.01 11.62
C LEU A 37 -3.55 -0.04 11.28
N LEU A 38 -4.07 0.64 12.30
CA LEU A 38 -5.12 1.66 12.16
C LEU A 38 -4.51 3.04 12.37
N ILE A 39 -4.35 3.81 11.29
CA ILE A 39 -3.71 5.13 11.35
C ILE A 39 -4.79 6.20 11.17
N ASN A 40 -4.87 7.17 12.09
CA ASN A 40 -5.67 8.36 11.85
C ASN A 40 -4.98 9.19 10.74
N ASP A 41 -5.55 9.13 9.54
CA ASP A 41 -4.90 9.62 8.33
C ASP A 41 -5.17 11.14 8.10
N ALA A 42 -6.09 11.75 8.86
CA ALA A 42 -6.51 13.13 8.67
C ALA A 42 -5.36 14.12 8.95
N LYS A 43 -4.88 14.81 7.92
CA LYS A 43 -3.90 15.89 8.09
C LYS A 43 -4.60 17.19 8.50
N GLY A 44 -4.28 17.72 9.67
CA GLY A 44 -4.62 19.08 10.10
C GLY A 44 -5.71 19.12 11.15
N LYS A 45 -5.38 19.66 12.33
CA LYS A 45 -6.30 19.94 13.44
C LYS A 45 -7.41 20.89 12.95
N ASN A 46 -8.66 20.43 13.00
CA ASN A 46 -9.75 21.25 13.48
C ASN A 46 -10.38 20.52 14.67
N ARG A 47 -10.14 21.05 15.86
CA ARG A 47 -10.86 20.68 17.08
C ARG A 47 -12.31 21.09 16.87
N GLY A 48 -13.19 20.11 16.77
CA GLY A 48 -14.61 20.34 16.56
C GLY A 48 -15.35 19.02 16.50
N PHE A 49 -15.53 18.45 17.68
CA PHE A 49 -16.51 17.45 18.15
C PHE A 49 -15.86 16.34 18.97
N SER A 50 -16.20 16.38 20.25
CA SER A 50 -15.70 15.55 21.34
C SER A 50 -16.23 14.11 21.27
N VAL A 51 -15.33 13.18 21.57
CA VAL A 51 -15.39 12.14 22.61
C VAL A 51 -14.65 10.89 22.11
N ALA A 52 -13.66 10.52 22.93
CA ALA A 52 -12.91 9.26 23.01
C ALA A 52 -11.74 9.02 22.05
N THR A 53 -10.55 9.15 22.66
CA THR A 53 -9.29 8.41 22.44
C THR A 53 -8.51 8.67 21.15
N GLU A 54 -7.57 9.61 21.24
CA GLU A 54 -6.36 9.66 20.41
C GLU A 54 -5.49 8.43 20.69
N LEU A 55 -5.77 7.31 20.01
CA LEU A 55 -4.86 6.18 19.98
C LEU A 55 -3.99 6.26 18.71
N PRO A 56 -2.68 6.51 18.83
CA PRO A 56 -1.77 6.35 17.71
C PRO A 56 -1.63 4.86 17.39
N ALA A 57 -2.01 4.47 16.17
CA ALA A 57 -1.64 3.23 15.49
C ALA A 57 -1.70 1.92 16.33
N ILE A 58 -2.85 1.25 16.32
CA ILE A 58 -3.08 0.00 17.08
C ILE A 58 -2.70 -1.24 16.25
N THR A 59 -1.91 -2.17 16.81
CA THR A 59 -1.52 -3.47 16.22
C THR A 59 -2.43 -4.62 16.71
N LEU A 60 -2.83 -5.58 15.85
CA LEU A 60 -3.94 -6.53 16.10
C LEU A 60 -3.61 -8.03 15.81
N HIS A 61 -4.18 -9.03 16.53
CA HIS A 61 -4.08 -10.53 16.34
C HIS A 61 -5.32 -11.38 16.83
N LYS A 62 -5.63 -12.57 16.23
CA LYS A 62 -6.89 -13.41 16.17
C LYS A 62 -7.46 -14.16 17.43
N PRO A 63 -8.69 -14.81 17.41
CA PRO A 63 -10.00 -14.43 16.83
C PRO A 63 -11.29 -14.66 17.75
N PHE A 64 -12.51 -14.19 17.35
CA PHE A 64 -13.77 -13.99 18.17
C PHE A 64 -15.05 -14.61 17.54
N HIS A 65 -16.19 -14.63 18.26
CA HIS A 65 -17.57 -14.92 17.77
C HIS A 65 -18.58 -13.84 18.29
N SER A 66 -19.69 -13.42 17.63
CA SER A 66 -20.81 -14.26 17.14
C SER A 66 -21.91 -13.56 16.28
N LEU A 67 -21.74 -12.34 15.72
CA LEU A 67 -22.80 -11.67 14.90
C LEU A 67 -22.52 -11.58 13.37
N GLU A 68 -21.63 -12.42 12.84
CA GLU A 68 -21.00 -12.26 11.51
C GLU A 68 -21.45 -13.27 10.42
N ARG A 69 -22.55 -13.98 10.64
CA ARG A 69 -22.81 -15.31 10.03
C ARG A 69 -23.10 -15.39 8.52
N LEU A 70 -23.18 -14.30 7.73
CA LEU A 70 -23.62 -14.37 6.32
C LEU A 70 -22.73 -13.67 5.28
N VAL A 71 -21.66 -12.99 5.68
CA VAL A 71 -20.63 -12.41 4.77
C VAL A 71 -19.28 -12.80 5.39
N PRO A 72 -18.24 -13.21 4.64
CA PRO A 72 -16.93 -13.43 5.26
C PRO A 72 -16.44 -12.15 5.95
N GLN A 73 -16.48 -12.10 7.29
CA GLN A 73 -16.10 -10.93 8.07
C GLN A 73 -14.72 -11.15 8.69
N ILE A 74 -13.88 -10.12 8.63
CA ILE A 74 -12.58 -10.11 9.30
C ILE A 74 -12.77 -9.49 10.68
N LYS A 75 -12.50 -10.28 11.73
CA LYS A 75 -12.47 -9.81 13.11
C LYS A 75 -11.09 -9.35 13.51
N LEU A 76 -11.03 -8.15 14.06
CA LEU A 76 -9.81 -7.56 14.56
C LEU A 76 -9.86 -7.37 16.08
N PHE A 77 -8.69 -7.39 16.70
CA PHE A 77 -8.53 -7.40 18.15
C PHE A 77 -7.33 -6.59 18.57
N SER A 78 -7.49 -5.79 19.61
CA SER A 78 -6.38 -5.09 20.25
C SER A 78 -5.41 -6.07 20.94
N ARG A 79 -4.23 -5.57 21.30
CA ARG A 79 -3.25 -6.29 22.13
C ARG A 79 -3.80 -6.80 23.46
N ARG A 80 -4.83 -6.16 24.00
CA ARG A 80 -5.48 -6.55 25.26
C ARG A 80 -6.66 -7.51 25.03
N ASN A 81 -6.69 -8.19 23.89
CA ASN A 81 -7.75 -9.10 23.45
C ASN A 81 -9.15 -8.47 23.41
N LYS A 82 -9.24 -7.12 23.30
CA LYS A 82 -10.53 -6.44 23.13
C LYS A 82 -10.90 -6.40 21.65
N PRO A 83 -12.16 -6.71 21.27
CA PRO A 83 -12.61 -6.63 19.89
C PRO A 83 -12.49 -5.19 19.37
N VAL A 84 -12.13 -5.07 18.09
CA VAL A 84 -11.94 -3.78 17.41
C VAL A 84 -12.79 -3.76 16.15
N ASN A 85 -13.75 -2.85 16.10
CA ASN A 85 -14.58 -2.64 14.93
C ASN A 85 -13.86 -1.75 13.91
N ALA A 86 -13.18 -2.39 12.95
CA ALA A 86 -12.40 -1.71 11.92
C ALA A 86 -13.26 -0.78 11.03
N LEU A 87 -14.48 -1.18 10.70
CA LEU A 87 -15.40 -0.38 9.90
C LEU A 87 -15.81 0.90 10.63
N TRP A 88 -16.11 0.78 11.92
CA TRP A 88 -16.45 1.93 12.75
C TRP A 88 -15.26 2.89 12.91
N LEU A 89 -14.06 2.37 13.16
CA LEU A 89 -12.85 3.20 13.22
C LEU A 89 -12.53 3.84 11.86
N ASN A 90 -12.77 3.13 10.75
CA ASN A 90 -12.62 3.72 9.43
C ASN A 90 -13.61 4.87 9.18
N LYS A 91 -14.86 4.72 9.62
CA LYS A 91 -15.85 5.81 9.64
C LYS A 91 -15.39 6.99 10.51
N LYS A 92 -14.62 6.74 11.58
CA LYS A 92 -14.02 7.76 12.46
C LYS A 92 -12.73 8.39 11.92
N GLY A 93 -12.28 8.03 10.73
CA GLY A 93 -11.08 8.64 10.11
C GLY A 93 -9.82 7.79 10.13
N TYR A 94 -9.89 6.56 10.65
CA TYR A 94 -8.74 5.66 10.67
C TYR A 94 -8.61 4.89 9.35
N ALA A 95 -7.52 5.08 8.63
CA ALA A 95 -7.17 4.21 7.52
C ALA A 95 -6.69 2.85 8.04
N VAL A 96 -7.08 1.78 7.34
CA VAL A 96 -6.75 0.40 7.71
C VAL A 96 -5.65 -0.12 6.81
N PHE A 97 -4.57 -0.59 7.43
CA PHE A 97 -3.43 -1.21 6.74
C PHE A 97 -3.20 -2.61 7.27
N MET A 98 -2.56 -3.45 6.45
CA MET A 98 -2.15 -4.81 6.81
C MET A 98 -0.71 -5.06 6.37
N GLU A 99 0.08 -5.73 7.21
CA GLU A 99 1.39 -6.26 6.83
C GLU A 99 1.19 -7.41 5.84
N ILE A 100 1.86 -7.34 4.68
CA ILE A 100 1.62 -8.30 3.59
C ILE A 100 2.35 -9.62 3.83
N ASN A 101 3.60 -9.58 4.27
CA ASN A 101 4.38 -10.79 4.52
C ASN A 101 4.11 -11.33 5.93
N SER A 102 4.31 -12.64 6.10
CA SER A 102 3.97 -13.32 7.34
C SER A 102 5.16 -13.52 8.26
N ARG A 103 4.87 -13.51 9.56
CA ARG A 103 5.80 -13.83 10.65
C ARG A 103 5.46 -15.17 11.26
N GLU A 104 6.39 -15.70 12.06
CA GLU A 104 6.16 -16.97 12.76
C GLU A 104 5.07 -16.87 13.82
N THR A 105 5.15 -15.84 14.68
CA THR A 105 4.24 -15.69 15.83
C THR A 105 3.83 -14.24 16.01
N THR A 106 4.72 -13.41 16.56
CA THR A 106 4.45 -12.02 16.94
C THR A 106 5.12 -11.03 15.98
N LYS A 107 4.89 -9.72 16.23
CA LYS A 107 5.43 -8.63 15.40
C LYS A 107 6.96 -8.60 15.39
N ASP A 108 7.56 -9.04 16.48
CA ASP A 108 9.02 -9.02 16.65
C ASP A 108 9.65 -10.35 16.20
N SER A 109 8.82 -11.33 15.84
CA SER A 109 9.28 -12.62 15.35
C SER A 109 9.85 -12.53 13.93
N PRO A 110 10.75 -13.45 13.55
CA PRO A 110 11.26 -13.56 12.19
C PRO A 110 10.15 -13.70 11.16
N PHE A 111 10.46 -13.28 9.93
CA PHE A 111 9.59 -13.55 8.79
C PHE A 111 9.62 -15.04 8.47
N LYS A 112 8.43 -15.61 8.31
CA LYS A 112 8.23 -17.03 8.00
C LYS A 112 8.08 -17.28 6.51
N ALA A 113 7.36 -16.38 5.81
CA ALA A 113 7.09 -16.53 4.39
C ALA A 113 6.78 -15.19 3.72
N ILE A 114 7.17 -15.10 2.45
CA ILE A 114 6.84 -13.99 1.55
C ILE A 114 5.55 -14.34 0.80
N ARG A 115 4.51 -13.51 0.98
CA ARG A 115 3.20 -13.74 0.34
C ARG A 115 3.11 -13.12 -1.04
N ALA A 116 3.83 -12.03 -1.27
CA ALA A 116 3.85 -11.34 -2.53
C ALA A 116 5.13 -10.51 -2.67
N GLN A 117 5.52 -10.25 -3.91
CA GLN A 117 6.27 -9.05 -4.26
C GLN A 117 5.27 -7.95 -4.61
N PHE A 118 5.54 -6.68 -4.26
CA PHE A 118 4.52 -5.65 -4.43
C PHE A 118 5.07 -4.24 -4.63
N ILE A 119 4.39 -3.42 -5.41
CA ILE A 119 4.76 -2.01 -5.63
C ILE A 119 3.65 -1.06 -5.16
N ASP A 120 4.02 0.14 -4.73
CA ASP A 120 3.11 1.27 -4.44
C ASP A 120 3.39 2.39 -5.44
N VAL A 121 2.49 2.53 -6.39
CA VAL A 121 2.55 3.53 -7.44
C VAL A 121 1.72 4.73 -6.99
N ASP A 122 2.39 5.80 -6.54
CA ASP A 122 1.76 7.10 -6.24
C ASP A 122 1.94 8.06 -7.42
N LEU A 123 0.87 8.28 -8.18
CA LEU A 123 0.89 9.15 -9.36
C LEU A 123 0.57 10.60 -9.02
N ASN A 124 0.23 10.93 -7.77
CA ASN A 124 -0.13 12.28 -7.37
C ASN A 124 1.08 13.17 -7.10
N LYS A 125 2.16 12.59 -6.55
CA LYS A 125 3.28 13.38 -6.07
C LYS A 125 4.41 13.45 -7.10
N ILE A 126 4.99 14.64 -7.21
CA ILE A 126 6.31 14.85 -7.80
C ILE A 126 7.21 15.28 -6.64
N SER A 127 8.31 14.57 -6.42
CA SER A 127 9.25 14.87 -5.34
C SER A 127 10.66 14.89 -5.89
N ALA A 128 11.44 15.89 -5.51
CA ALA A 128 12.86 15.97 -5.84
C ALA A 128 13.65 16.53 -4.66
N LEU A 129 14.88 16.02 -4.49
CA LEU A 129 15.86 16.61 -3.58
C LEU A 129 16.86 17.40 -4.44
N CYS A 130 17.06 18.67 -4.10
CA CYS A 130 17.92 19.60 -4.83
C CYS A 130 18.98 20.14 -3.86
N LYS A 131 20.20 20.38 -4.35
CA LYS A 131 21.28 20.92 -3.51
C LYS A 131 21.05 22.39 -3.22
N THR A 132 20.53 23.14 -4.19
CA THR A 132 20.27 24.58 -4.07
C THR A 132 18.81 24.93 -4.36
N LYS A 133 18.42 26.15 -4.02
CA LYS A 133 17.05 26.65 -4.25
C LYS A 133 16.80 26.88 -5.74
N GLU A 134 17.82 27.33 -6.47
CA GLU A 134 17.79 27.60 -7.90
C GLU A 134 17.51 26.31 -8.68
N GLN A 135 18.16 25.20 -8.29
CA GLN A 135 17.88 23.89 -8.87
C GLN A 135 16.42 23.44 -8.62
N ALA A 136 15.86 23.75 -7.44
CA ALA A 136 14.47 23.45 -7.15
C ALA A 136 13.52 24.30 -8.01
N GLN A 137 13.87 25.57 -8.23
CA GLN A 137 13.10 26.48 -9.10
C GLN A 137 13.14 26.04 -10.56
N GLN A 138 14.32 25.71 -11.10
CA GLN A 138 14.46 25.19 -12.46
C GLN A 138 13.62 23.92 -12.69
N LYS A 139 13.52 23.05 -11.67
CA LYS A 139 12.62 21.88 -11.73
C LYS A 139 11.15 22.29 -11.75
N ILE A 140 10.74 23.30 -11.00
CA ILE A 140 9.36 23.81 -11.06
C ILE A 140 9.08 24.34 -12.47
N ASP A 141 9.96 25.17 -13.00
CA ASP A 141 9.77 25.79 -14.32
C ASP A 141 9.68 24.71 -15.41
N SER A 142 10.52 23.67 -15.34
CA SER A 142 10.45 22.50 -16.21
C SER A 142 9.18 21.65 -16.02
N ILE A 143 8.55 21.65 -14.85
CA ILE A 143 7.27 20.95 -14.64
C ILE A 143 6.13 21.79 -15.22
N LEU A 144 6.16 23.10 -15.01
CA LEU A 144 5.14 24.04 -15.46
C LEU A 144 5.18 24.27 -16.98
N SER A 145 6.30 23.98 -17.64
CA SER A 145 6.40 24.02 -19.10
C SER A 145 5.63 22.89 -19.81
N ASP A 146 5.26 21.81 -19.10
CA ASP A 146 4.35 20.77 -19.63
C ASP A 146 2.88 21.18 -19.34
N PRO A 147 2.11 21.62 -20.35
CA PRO A 147 0.72 22.05 -20.14
C PRO A 147 -0.21 20.89 -19.72
N SER A 148 0.22 19.63 -19.91
CA SER A 148 -0.52 18.46 -19.44
C SER A 148 -0.38 18.27 -17.92
N GLU A 149 0.64 18.86 -17.30
CA GLU A 149 0.99 18.66 -15.90
C GLU A 149 0.26 19.65 -14.98
N ARG A 150 -0.99 19.30 -14.63
CA ARG A 150 -1.84 20.14 -13.78
C ARG A 150 -1.58 19.91 -12.29
N LEU A 151 -1.00 20.91 -11.64
CA LEU A 151 -0.67 20.88 -10.21
C LEU A 151 -1.77 21.51 -9.35
N GLN A 152 -1.98 20.95 -8.16
CA GLN A 152 -2.83 21.47 -7.09
C GLN A 152 -2.02 22.28 -6.07
N SER A 153 -0.77 21.88 -5.80
CA SER A 153 0.10 22.57 -4.86
C SER A 153 1.56 22.32 -5.19
N ILE A 154 2.42 23.27 -4.81
CA ILE A 154 3.87 23.18 -4.87
C ILE A 154 4.41 23.66 -3.52
N THR A 155 5.38 22.94 -2.97
CA THR A 155 6.05 23.30 -1.73
C THR A 155 7.54 23.03 -1.86
N ILE A 156 8.36 24.01 -1.46
CA ILE A 156 9.79 23.84 -1.28
C ILE A 156 10.10 23.97 0.20
N THR A 157 10.75 22.98 0.78
CA THR A 157 11.22 23.01 2.17
C THR A 157 12.70 22.71 2.22
N GLN A 158 13.48 23.53 2.92
CA GLN A 158 14.88 23.21 3.20
C GLN A 158 14.97 22.18 4.34
N ASN A 159 15.84 21.20 4.19
CA ASN A 159 16.14 20.23 5.24
C ASN A 159 17.29 20.72 6.14
N LYS A 160 17.56 19.98 7.22
CA LYS A 160 18.62 20.30 8.18
C LYS A 160 20.04 20.32 7.57
N ASN A 161 20.24 19.66 6.42
CA ASN A 161 21.52 19.58 5.73
C ASN A 161 21.66 20.68 4.66
N GLY A 162 20.76 21.67 4.64
CA GLY A 162 20.76 22.77 3.67
C GLY A 162 20.19 22.43 2.29
N HIS A 163 19.85 21.15 2.02
CA HIS A 163 19.25 20.74 0.74
C HIS A 163 17.76 21.08 0.69
N TYR A 164 17.26 21.32 -0.52
CA TYR A 164 15.88 21.70 -0.78
C TYR A 164 15.05 20.50 -1.25
N ARG A 165 13.95 20.24 -0.56
CA ARG A 165 12.94 19.26 -0.99
C ARG A 165 11.82 19.98 -1.71
N LEU A 166 11.68 19.68 -3.00
CA LEU A 166 10.51 20.02 -3.80
C LEU A 166 9.44 18.93 -3.62
N LEU A 167 8.22 19.34 -3.33
CA LEU A 167 7.04 18.50 -3.34
C LEU A 167 5.92 19.22 -4.11
N ALA A 168 5.52 18.68 -5.25
CA ALA A 168 4.34 19.11 -5.97
C ALA A 168 3.27 18.02 -5.93
N GLN A 169 2.01 18.41 -5.80
CA GLN A 169 0.87 17.50 -5.85
C GLN A 169 0.02 17.84 -7.07
N ARG A 170 -0.35 16.82 -7.83
CA ARG A 170 -1.20 16.96 -9.01
C ARG A 170 -2.67 17.12 -8.65
N THR A 171 -3.44 17.69 -9.57
CA THR A 171 -4.91 17.70 -9.50
C THR A 171 -5.48 16.28 -9.61
N LEU A 172 -6.71 16.07 -9.11
CA LEU A 172 -7.40 14.78 -9.22
C LEU A 172 -7.62 14.35 -10.68
N GLN A 173 -7.92 15.31 -11.56
CA GLN A 173 -8.10 15.05 -12.99
C GLN A 173 -6.81 14.51 -13.62
N ARG A 174 -5.66 15.14 -13.33
CA ARG A 174 -4.38 14.67 -13.84
C ARG A 174 -4.02 13.28 -13.31
N VAL A 175 -4.25 13.02 -12.02
CA VAL A 175 -4.06 11.68 -11.43
C VAL A 175 -4.92 10.63 -12.14
N ALA A 176 -6.19 10.94 -12.45
CA ALA A 176 -7.07 10.02 -13.16
C ALA A 176 -6.55 9.70 -14.58
N THR A 177 -6.01 10.69 -15.30
CA THR A 177 -5.36 10.49 -16.60
C THR A 177 -4.12 9.61 -16.48
N LEU A 178 -3.22 9.93 -15.54
CA LEU A 178 -2.00 9.15 -15.29
C LEU A 178 -2.32 7.71 -14.91
N LYS A 179 -3.39 7.48 -14.12
CA LYS A 179 -3.86 6.13 -13.78
C LYS A 179 -4.24 5.30 -15.00
N LYS A 180 -4.85 5.91 -16.02
CA LYS A 180 -5.19 5.22 -17.29
C LYS A 180 -3.92 4.96 -18.09
N GLN A 181 -3.08 5.97 -18.24
CA GLN A 181 -1.80 5.86 -18.95
C GLN A 181 -0.89 4.79 -18.34
N PHE A 182 -0.83 4.67 -17.01
CA PHE A 182 -0.06 3.64 -16.34
C PHE A 182 -0.53 2.23 -16.71
N ILE A 183 -1.85 1.98 -16.68
CA ILE A 183 -2.41 0.68 -17.06
C ILE A 183 -2.16 0.39 -18.55
N ASN A 184 -2.32 1.38 -19.43
CA ASN A 184 -2.05 1.19 -20.86
C ASN A 184 -0.58 0.89 -21.11
N LYS A 185 0.33 1.60 -20.43
CA LYS A 185 1.79 1.43 -20.59
C LYS A 185 2.29 0.09 -20.05
N HIS A 186 1.74 -0.37 -18.94
CA HIS A 186 2.25 -1.53 -18.21
C HIS A 186 1.34 -2.76 -18.26
N GLY A 187 0.23 -2.69 -19.00
CA GLY A 187 -0.86 -3.67 -19.01
C GLY A 187 -0.36 -5.11 -19.13
N ASP A 188 0.42 -5.40 -20.16
CA ASP A 188 0.95 -6.75 -20.42
C ASP A 188 1.82 -7.29 -19.27
N ARG A 189 2.57 -6.40 -18.60
CA ARG A 189 3.48 -6.75 -17.50
C ARG A 189 2.74 -6.97 -16.18
N ILE A 190 1.50 -6.48 -16.06
CA ILE A 190 0.70 -6.54 -14.83
C ILE A 190 -0.63 -7.29 -15.00
N LYS A 191 -0.93 -7.83 -16.18
CA LYS A 191 -2.21 -8.47 -16.52
C LYS A 191 -2.59 -9.65 -15.61
N ASP A 192 -1.59 -10.34 -15.07
CA ASP A 192 -1.78 -11.51 -14.21
C ASP A 192 -1.65 -11.18 -12.71
N THR A 193 -1.45 -9.91 -12.36
CA THR A 193 -1.23 -9.46 -10.98
C THR A 193 -2.52 -9.12 -10.26
N MET A 194 -2.50 -9.14 -8.93
CA MET A 194 -3.60 -8.54 -8.17
C MET A 194 -3.36 -7.03 -8.08
N ILE A 195 -4.33 -6.23 -8.54
CA ILE A 195 -4.25 -4.76 -8.58
C ILE A 195 -5.30 -4.18 -7.65
N VAL A 196 -4.85 -3.40 -6.67
CA VAL A 196 -5.69 -2.63 -5.76
C VAL A 196 -5.57 -1.16 -6.11
N GLU A 197 -6.68 -0.52 -6.46
CA GLU A 197 -6.73 0.91 -6.71
C GLU A 197 -6.81 1.68 -5.39
N THR A 198 -5.89 2.62 -5.20
CA THR A 198 -5.88 3.57 -4.08
C THR A 198 -6.19 4.98 -4.59
N LYS A 199 -6.32 5.97 -3.70
CA LYS A 199 -6.66 7.35 -4.09
C LYS A 199 -5.74 7.90 -5.20
N ASN A 200 -4.43 7.74 -5.00
CA ASN A 200 -3.42 8.39 -5.83
C ASN A 200 -2.76 7.47 -6.88
N GLY A 201 -3.10 6.18 -6.90
CA GLY A 201 -2.54 5.24 -7.87
C GLY A 201 -2.91 3.80 -7.54
N TYR A 202 -1.93 2.90 -7.51
CA TYR A 202 -2.16 1.46 -7.41
C TYR A 202 -1.19 0.79 -6.45
N HIS A 203 -1.70 -0.17 -5.68
CA HIS A 203 -0.86 -1.25 -5.14
C HIS A 203 -0.98 -2.44 -6.08
N ILE A 204 0.16 -3.00 -6.50
CA ILE A 204 0.19 -4.15 -7.41
C ILE A 204 0.95 -5.27 -6.71
N TYR A 205 0.37 -6.47 -6.71
CA TYR A 205 0.88 -7.64 -6.01
C TYR A 205 1.09 -8.79 -6.99
N TRP A 206 2.33 -9.27 -7.06
CA TRP A 206 2.66 -10.59 -7.59
C TRP A 206 2.58 -11.56 -6.42
N VAL A 207 1.42 -12.19 -6.25
CA VAL A 207 1.18 -13.19 -5.20
C VAL A 207 2.13 -14.36 -5.42
N LEU A 208 2.83 -14.79 -4.38
CA LEU A 208 3.88 -15.81 -4.45
C LEU A 208 3.46 -17.12 -3.79
N GLN A 209 4.05 -18.21 -4.30
CA GLN A 209 4.18 -19.48 -3.60
C GLN A 209 5.66 -19.75 -3.34
N GLY A 210 6.02 -20.08 -2.09
CA GLY A 210 7.38 -20.49 -1.74
C GLY A 210 8.44 -19.38 -1.84
N GLY A 211 8.07 -18.11 -1.63
CA GLY A 211 9.02 -17.00 -1.77
C GLY A 211 10.17 -17.04 -0.76
N ASP A 212 11.40 -16.96 -1.26
CA ASP A 212 12.64 -16.86 -0.48
C ASP A 212 12.80 -15.43 0.06
N ILE A 213 12.96 -15.34 1.38
CA ILE A 213 13.15 -14.08 2.11
C ILE A 213 14.40 -13.34 1.61
N SER A 214 15.48 -14.07 1.31
CA SER A 214 16.74 -13.48 0.86
C SER A 214 16.64 -12.81 -0.52
N LYS A 215 15.71 -13.27 -1.36
CA LYS A 215 15.43 -12.70 -2.69
C LYS A 215 14.43 -11.56 -2.66
N PHE A 216 13.74 -11.34 -1.52
CA PHE A 216 12.71 -10.31 -1.42
C PHE A 216 13.26 -8.93 -1.80
N VAL A 217 14.25 -8.42 -1.06
CA VAL A 217 14.77 -7.05 -1.24
C VAL A 217 15.36 -6.81 -2.63
N PRO A 218 16.20 -7.69 -3.21
CA PRO A 218 16.73 -7.50 -4.56
C PRO A 218 15.63 -7.39 -5.63
N ILE A 219 14.65 -8.30 -5.61
CA ILE A 219 13.55 -8.29 -6.58
C ILE A 219 12.67 -7.06 -6.37
N GLN A 220 12.36 -6.74 -5.12
CA GLN A 220 11.52 -5.60 -4.75
C GLN A 220 12.11 -4.26 -5.22
N LYS A 221 13.44 -4.11 -5.15
CA LYS A 221 14.17 -2.95 -5.70
C LYS A 221 14.09 -2.91 -7.23
N ALA A 222 14.30 -4.05 -7.89
CA ALA A 222 14.20 -4.13 -9.34
C ALA A 222 12.79 -3.75 -9.82
N LEU A 223 11.73 -4.28 -9.18
CA LEU A 223 10.35 -3.89 -9.46
C LEU A 223 10.11 -2.39 -9.27
N ALA A 224 10.59 -1.81 -8.16
CA ALA A 224 10.39 -0.38 -7.90
C ALA A 224 11.04 0.49 -8.98
N GLN A 225 12.21 0.10 -9.48
CA GLN A 225 12.87 0.77 -10.60
C GLN A 225 12.10 0.58 -11.91
N THR A 226 11.74 -0.66 -12.24
CA THR A 226 11.02 -1.03 -13.46
C THR A 226 9.71 -0.27 -13.64
N PHE A 227 8.95 -0.07 -12.56
CA PHE A 227 7.64 0.59 -12.60
C PHE A 227 7.68 2.05 -12.08
N ASN A 228 8.87 2.56 -11.77
CA ASN A 228 9.06 3.88 -11.17
C ASN A 228 8.13 4.12 -9.97
N SER A 229 8.01 3.11 -9.11
CA SER A 229 7.18 3.13 -7.89
C SER A 229 7.96 3.64 -6.68
N ASP A 230 7.35 3.68 -5.49
CA ASP A 230 8.06 4.10 -4.27
C ASP A 230 9.30 3.21 -4.01
N PRO A 231 10.54 3.77 -4.04
CA PRO A 231 11.76 3.00 -3.81
C PRO A 231 11.91 2.52 -2.36
N MET A 232 11.15 3.10 -1.42
CA MET A 232 11.17 2.71 -0.01
C MET A 232 10.34 1.46 0.27
N ILE A 233 9.62 0.93 -0.71
CA ILE A 233 8.76 -0.25 -0.55
C ILE A 233 9.53 -1.59 -0.49
N THR A 234 10.71 -1.59 0.13
CA THR A 234 11.66 -2.72 0.07
C THR A 234 11.75 -3.53 1.36
N ASN A 235 11.07 -3.11 2.42
CA ASN A 235 11.08 -3.82 3.70
C ASN A 235 10.00 -4.91 3.76
N LEU A 236 10.38 -6.05 4.34
CA LEU A 236 9.49 -7.21 4.54
C LEU A 236 8.23 -6.85 5.36
N SER A 237 8.38 -5.92 6.32
CA SER A 237 7.33 -5.48 7.25
C SER A 237 6.38 -4.43 6.67
N ARG A 238 6.37 -4.25 5.34
CA ARG A 238 5.58 -3.20 4.73
C ARG A 238 4.09 -3.44 4.97
N VAL A 239 3.45 -2.44 5.55
CA VAL A 239 1.99 -2.37 5.68
C VAL A 239 1.40 -1.64 4.48
N MET A 240 0.31 -2.20 3.94
CA MET A 240 -0.37 -1.68 2.76
C MET A 240 -1.84 -1.44 3.07
N ARG A 241 -2.46 -0.44 2.43
CA ARG A 241 -3.92 -0.25 2.49
C ARG A 241 -4.62 -1.45 1.90
N ILE A 242 -5.67 -1.89 2.57
CA ILE A 242 -6.46 -3.05 2.16
C ILE A 242 -7.76 -2.61 1.47
N PRO A 243 -8.25 -3.37 0.48
CA PRO A 243 -9.51 -3.08 -0.18
C PRO A 243 -10.70 -3.24 0.78
N GLY A 244 -11.75 -2.47 0.51
CA GLY A 244 -12.97 -2.44 1.31
C GLY A 244 -12.96 -1.48 2.50
N PHE A 245 -11.90 -0.69 2.63
CA PHE A 245 -11.81 0.41 3.58
C PHE A 245 -11.51 1.72 2.87
N TYR A 246 -11.94 2.83 3.46
CA TYR A 246 -11.66 4.16 2.95
C TYR A 246 -10.24 4.60 3.31
N HIS A 247 -9.55 5.21 2.36
CA HIS A 247 -8.40 6.07 2.58
C HIS A 247 -8.90 7.42 3.13
N MET A 248 -8.57 7.70 4.38
CA MET A 248 -9.16 8.80 5.17
C MET A 248 -8.28 10.07 5.26
N LYS A 249 -7.26 10.21 4.41
CA LYS A 249 -6.28 11.31 4.51
C LYS A 249 -6.87 12.69 4.32
N ASN A 250 -7.94 12.79 3.53
CA ASN A 250 -8.80 13.96 3.47
C ASN A 250 -10.22 13.49 3.84
N PRO A 251 -10.68 13.73 5.08
CA PRO A 251 -12.01 13.32 5.52
C PRO A 251 -13.17 13.91 4.69
N GLY A 252 -12.99 15.09 4.08
CA GLY A 252 -13.97 15.68 3.16
C GLY A 252 -13.98 15.04 1.77
N SER A 253 -13.01 14.18 1.46
CA SER A 253 -12.92 13.45 0.20
C SER A 253 -12.28 12.07 0.44
N PRO A 254 -12.99 11.17 1.18
CA PRO A 254 -12.51 9.82 1.43
C PRO A 254 -12.54 9.01 0.13
N TYR A 255 -11.64 8.05 -0.01
CA TYR A 255 -11.56 7.23 -1.22
C TYR A 255 -11.65 5.74 -0.86
N MET A 256 -12.63 5.03 -1.43
CA MET A 256 -12.78 3.58 -1.23
C MET A 256 -11.64 2.85 -1.93
N VAL A 257 -10.76 2.20 -1.15
CA VAL A 257 -9.73 1.31 -1.69
C VAL A 257 -10.44 0.07 -2.24
N LYS A 258 -10.20 -0.27 -3.51
CA LYS A 258 -10.94 -1.33 -4.20
C LYS A 258 -10.03 -2.21 -5.03
N VAL A 259 -10.40 -3.47 -5.17
CA VAL A 259 -9.71 -4.37 -6.09
C VAL A 259 -10.16 -4.05 -7.52
N LYS A 260 -9.19 -3.81 -8.40
CA LYS A 260 -9.39 -3.61 -9.83
C LYS A 260 -9.22 -4.92 -10.60
N GLN A 261 -8.32 -5.78 -10.13
CA GLN A 261 -8.00 -7.08 -10.73
C GLN A 261 -7.56 -8.04 -9.63
N TRP A 262 -8.05 -9.29 -9.67
CA TRP A 262 -7.72 -10.31 -8.65
C TRP A 262 -6.43 -11.09 -8.93
N GLY A 263 -5.85 -10.90 -10.12
CA GLY A 263 -4.71 -11.67 -10.60
C GLY A 263 -5.08 -13.09 -11.01
N ARG A 264 -4.07 -13.84 -11.43
CA ARG A 264 -4.21 -15.24 -11.84
C ARG A 264 -4.46 -16.19 -10.66
N GLU A 265 -4.88 -17.41 -10.96
CA GLU A 265 -5.18 -18.43 -9.94
C GLU A 265 -3.93 -19.03 -9.31
N LYS A 266 -2.95 -19.43 -10.13
CA LYS A 266 -1.69 -20.01 -9.67
C LYS A 266 -0.74 -18.90 -9.20
N PRO A 267 -0.24 -18.88 -7.95
CA PRO A 267 0.74 -17.88 -7.54
C PRO A 267 2.04 -17.94 -8.36
N PHE A 268 2.79 -16.85 -8.40
CA PHE A 268 4.11 -16.75 -9.03
C PHE A 268 5.19 -17.44 -8.21
N THR A 269 6.25 -17.90 -8.88
CA THR A 269 7.55 -18.07 -8.24
C THR A 269 8.37 -16.80 -8.41
N GLN A 270 9.43 -16.64 -7.60
CA GLN A 270 10.31 -15.47 -7.74
C GLN A 270 11.13 -15.55 -9.03
N GLU A 271 11.48 -16.76 -9.47
CA GLU A 271 12.22 -17.03 -10.70
C GLU A 271 11.38 -16.64 -11.93
N GLU A 272 10.13 -17.11 -11.97
CA GLU A 272 9.18 -16.75 -13.03
C GLU A 272 9.00 -15.23 -13.11
N LEU A 273 8.92 -14.55 -11.97
CA LEU A 273 8.78 -13.10 -11.94
C LEU A 273 10.01 -12.38 -12.51
N ILE A 274 11.21 -12.88 -12.21
CA ILE A 274 12.46 -12.32 -12.73
C ILE A 274 12.50 -12.46 -14.25
N GLU A 275 12.15 -13.64 -14.77
CA GLU A 275 12.14 -13.92 -16.20
C GLU A 275 11.07 -13.11 -16.94
N LEU A 276 9.81 -13.18 -16.50
CA LEU A 276 8.66 -12.51 -17.12
C LEU A 276 8.85 -11.00 -17.28
N LEU A 277 9.50 -10.38 -16.29
CA LEU A 277 9.68 -8.92 -16.24
C LEU A 277 11.08 -8.47 -16.61
N GLU A 278 11.95 -9.40 -17.01
CA GLU A 278 13.37 -9.17 -17.31
C GLU A 278 14.07 -8.40 -16.18
N LEU A 279 13.78 -8.76 -14.93
CA LEU A 279 14.33 -8.07 -13.79
C LEU A 279 15.84 -8.34 -13.69
N LYS A 280 16.57 -7.35 -13.20
CA LYS A 280 17.99 -7.47 -12.86
C LYS A 280 18.20 -7.27 -11.35
N PRO A 281 17.75 -8.21 -10.49
CA PRO A 281 17.95 -8.09 -9.06
C PRO A 281 19.44 -8.08 -8.74
N LEU A 282 19.90 -7.06 -8.04
CA LEU A 282 21.26 -7.05 -7.51
C LEU A 282 21.33 -8.03 -6.34
N VAL A 283 21.73 -9.26 -6.62
CA VAL A 283 22.01 -10.25 -5.59
C VAL A 283 23.34 -9.86 -4.96
N THR A 284 23.31 -9.33 -3.73
CA THR A 284 24.55 -9.15 -2.98
C THR A 284 25.12 -10.54 -2.74
N ALA A 285 26.24 -10.87 -3.39
CA ALA A 285 26.97 -12.09 -3.13
C ALA A 285 27.21 -12.20 -1.61
N LYS A 286 26.81 -13.32 -1.04
CA LYS A 286 26.72 -13.60 0.41
C LYS A 286 27.96 -13.13 1.18
N LEU A 287 27.72 -12.56 2.36
CA LEU A 287 28.58 -12.73 3.55
C LEU A 287 28.68 -14.24 3.88
N ARG A 288 29.44 -14.99 3.09
CA ARG A 288 29.81 -16.40 3.32
C ARG A 288 31.33 -16.55 3.23
N GLN A 289 32.07 -15.69 3.91
CA GLN A 289 33.52 -15.89 4.12
C GLN A 289 34.08 -15.06 5.28
N LYS A 290 33.51 -15.17 6.48
CA LYS A 290 34.17 -14.67 7.71
C LYS A 290 34.00 -15.55 8.96
N ARG A 291 33.62 -16.82 8.79
CA ARG A 291 33.55 -17.81 9.88
C ARG A 291 34.46 -19.04 9.70
N ARG A 292 35.31 -19.08 8.66
CA ARG A 292 36.25 -20.20 8.42
C ARG A 292 37.73 -19.84 8.65
N VAL A 293 38.05 -18.64 9.17
CA VAL A 293 39.43 -18.18 9.44
C VAL A 293 39.62 -17.78 10.93
N ARG A 294 38.82 -18.33 11.85
CA ARG A 294 39.04 -18.18 13.32
C ARG A 294 39.17 -19.53 14.05
N ARG A 295 39.55 -20.57 13.32
CA ARG A 295 39.97 -21.86 13.86
C ARG A 295 41.14 -22.37 13.02
N VAL A 296 42.26 -21.66 13.05
CA VAL A 296 43.65 -22.15 12.96
C VAL A 296 44.51 -20.91 13.25
N SER A 297 44.82 -20.71 14.53
CA SER A 297 45.94 -19.92 15.07
C SER A 297 45.87 -20.05 16.58
#